data_AF-A0AAI9TPB3-F1
#
_entry.id   AF-A0AAI9TPB3-F1
#
_cell.length_a   1.000
_cell.length_b   1.000
_cell.length_c   1.000
_cell.angle_alpha   90.00
_cell.angle_beta   90.00
_cell.angle_gamma   90.00
#
_symmetry.space_group_name_H-M   'P 1'
#
loop_
_entity.id
_entity.type
_entity.pdbx_description
1 polymer ?
#
loop_
_entity_poly.entity_id
_entity_poly.type
_entity_poly.pdbx_seq_one_letter_code
_entity_poly.pdbx_strand_id
1 'polypeptide(L)' 'MVDTEMQRALREDHATALDAEMHSKFTGVHKDGKLLKPEQPGHVMAKLVLDAPKEISGHFYSWNDKELAVFQE' A
#
# COMPACT_ATOMS: atom_id res chain seq x y z
N MET A 1 0.54 -3.96 -1.60
CA MET A 1 -0.72 -3.62 -2.27
C MET A 1 -1.81 -3.61 -1.22
N VAL A 2 -2.70 -2.63 -1.29
CA VAL A 2 -3.68 -2.34 -0.24
C VAL A 2 -5.08 -2.58 -0.80
N ASP A 3 -5.92 -3.26 -0.02
CA ASP A 3 -7.30 -3.53 -0.43
C ASP A 3 -8.12 -2.23 -0.38
N THR A 4 -8.26 -1.59 -1.53
CA THR A 4 -8.98 -0.32 -1.70
C THR A 4 -9.86 -0.40 -2.93
N GLU A 5 -10.90 0.44 -3.00
CA GLU A 5 -11.79 0.52 -4.18
C GLU A 5 -11.02 0.82 -5.48
N MET A 6 -9.90 1.55 -5.42
CA MET A 6 -9.04 1.77 -6.58
C MET A 6 -8.45 0.45 -7.12
N GLN A 7 -8.05 -0.46 -6.23
CA GLN A 7 -7.51 -1.77 -6.65
C GLN A 7 -8.61 -2.68 -7.19
N ARG A 8 -9.85 -2.51 -6.74
CA ARG A 8 -11.02 -3.19 -7.32
C ARG A 8 -11.29 -2.70 -8.74
N ALA A 9 -11.33 -1.39 -8.97
CA ALA A 9 -11.51 -0.80 -10.30
C ALA A 9 -10.42 -1.25 -11.29
N LEU A 10 -9.16 -1.40 -10.86
CA LEU A 10 -8.08 -1.95 -11.70
C LEU A 10 -8.30 -3.43 -12.09
N ARG A 11 -8.97 -4.22 -11.24
CA ARG A 11 -9.24 -5.63 -11.50
C ARG A 11 -10.50 -5.85 -12.36
N GLU A 12 -11.53 -5.05 -12.13
CA GLU A 12 -12.86 -5.20 -12.73
C GLU A 12 -13.03 -4.30 -13.97
N ASP A 13 -12.79 -2.99 -13.83
CA ASP A 13 -13.18 -1.99 -14.84
C ASP A 13 -12.08 -1.68 -15.86
N HIS A 14 -10.82 -1.87 -15.49
CA HIS A 14 -9.65 -1.55 -16.33
C HIS A 14 -8.83 -2.76 -16.76
N ALA A 15 -9.38 -3.97 -16.64
CA ALA A 15 -8.70 -5.22 -16.97
C ALA A 15 -8.12 -5.25 -18.41
N THR A 16 -8.77 -4.56 -19.35
CA THR A 16 -8.37 -4.48 -20.76
C THR A 16 -7.38 -3.37 -21.09
N ALA A 17 -7.19 -2.40 -20.18
CA ALA A 17 -6.24 -1.30 -20.33
C ALA A 17 -4.88 -1.59 -19.68
N LEU A 18 -4.82 -2.63 -18.84
CA LEU A 18 -3.61 -3.09 -18.17
C LEU A 18 -2.93 -4.17 -18.99
N ASP A 19 -1.60 -4.17 -18.94
CA ASP A 19 -0.82 -5.29 -19.45
C ASP A 19 -1.20 -6.59 -18.74
N ALA A 20 -1.27 -7.70 -19.49
CA ALA A 20 -1.81 -8.97 -19.00
C ALA A 20 -1.00 -9.52 -17.81
N GLU A 21 0.31 -9.25 -17.77
CA GLU A 21 1.19 -9.62 -16.66
C GLU A 21 0.86 -8.84 -15.39
N MET A 22 0.62 -7.54 -15.50
CA MET A 22 0.19 -6.68 -14.39
C MET A 22 -1.17 -7.11 -13.85
N HIS A 23 -2.16 -7.37 -14.72
CA HIS A 23 -3.50 -7.81 -14.32
C HIS A 23 -3.46 -9.17 -13.59
N SER A 24 -2.66 -10.12 -14.09
CA SER A 24 -2.42 -11.42 -13.44
C SER A 24 -1.79 -11.26 -12.05
N LYS A 25 -0.86 -10.32 -11.89
CA LYS A 25 -0.25 -10.02 -10.58
C LYS A 25 -1.27 -9.43 -9.60
N PHE A 26 -2.13 -8.51 -10.02
CA PHE A 26 -3.16 -7.92 -9.16
C PHE A 26 -4.25 -8.92 -8.75
N THR A 27 -4.70 -9.77 -9.69
CA THR A 27 -5.67 -10.82 -9.41
C THR A 27 -5.10 -11.93 -8.52
N GLY A 28 -3.84 -12.32 -8.75
CA GLY A 28 -3.12 -13.28 -7.91
C GLY A 28 -2.93 -12.82 -6.48
N VAL A 29 -2.51 -11.56 -6.26
CA VAL A 29 -2.31 -11.01 -4.90
C VAL A 29 -3.61 -10.91 -4.10
N HIS A 30 -4.73 -10.61 -4.76
CA HIS A 30 -6.05 -10.66 -4.12
C HIS A 30 -6.49 -12.09 -3.79
N LYS A 31 -6.31 -13.03 -4.74
CA LYS A 31 -6.68 -14.44 -4.55
C LYS A 31 -5.87 -15.12 -3.45
N ASP A 32 -4.61 -14.74 -3.32
CA ASP A 32 -3.69 -15.22 -2.26
C ASP A 32 -3.97 -14.60 -0.88
N GLY A 33 -4.91 -13.65 -0.78
CA GLY A 33 -5.21 -12.95 0.49
C GLY A 33 -4.03 -12.11 1.01
N LYS A 34 -3.07 -11.76 0.14
CA LYS A 34 -1.87 -10.98 0.49
C LYS A 34 -2.10 -9.48 0.44
N LEU A 35 -3.36 -9.05 0.35
CA LEU A 35 -3.69 -7.64 0.40
C LEU A 35 -3.63 -7.14 1.82
N LEU A 36 -2.89 -6.04 1.96
CA LEU A 36 -2.77 -5.34 3.21
C LEU A 36 -4.08 -4.64 3.48
N LYS A 37 -4.52 -4.74 4.73
CA LYS A 37 -5.62 -3.95 5.24
C LYS A 37 -5.26 -2.47 5.13
N PRO A 38 -6.12 -1.59 4.58
CA PRO A 38 -5.83 -0.17 4.42
C PRO A 38 -5.51 0.55 5.74
N GLU A 39 -5.98 0.01 6.86
CA GLU A 39 -5.68 0.53 8.19
C GLU A 39 -4.19 0.42 8.55
N GLN A 40 -3.44 -0.56 8.02
CA GLN A 40 -2.01 -0.72 8.32
C GLN A 40 -1.15 0.44 7.79
N PRO A 41 -1.14 0.74 6.47
CA PRO A 41 -0.41 1.90 5.97
C PRO A 41 -1.04 3.22 6.45
N GLY A 42 -2.37 3.26 6.63
CA GLY A 42 -3.06 4.44 7.16
C GLY A 42 -2.62 4.80 8.58
N HIS A 43 -2.40 3.80 9.43
CA HIS A 43 -1.92 3.99 10.80
C HIS A 43 -0.51 4.62 10.83
N VAL A 44 0.41 4.10 10.02
CA VAL A 44 1.78 4.64 9.90
C VAL A 44 1.75 6.11 9.49
N MET A 45 0.92 6.45 8.48
CA MET A 45 0.76 7.83 8.03
C MET A 45 0.18 8.73 9.15
N ALA A 46 -0.81 8.25 9.90
CA ALA A 46 -1.39 8.99 11.01
C ALA A 46 -0.36 9.26 12.12
N LYS A 47 0.44 8.26 12.51
CA LYS A 47 1.52 8.44 13.49
C LYS A 47 2.61 9.39 13.00
N LEU A 48 2.98 9.32 11.72
CA LEU A 48 3.94 10.26 11.13
C LEU A 48 3.46 11.72 11.21
N VAL A 49 2.16 11.98 11.05
CA VAL A 49 1.64 13.36 11.20
C VAL A 49 1.81 13.89 12.63
N LEU A 50 1.77 13.01 13.64
CA LEU A 50 1.91 13.40 15.05
C LEU A 50 3.37 13.56 15.47
N ASP A 51 4.21 12.59 15.10
CA ASP A 51 5.55 12.41 15.68
C ASP A 51 6.67 12.21 14.64
N ALA A 52 6.52 12.71 13.40
CA ALA A 52 7.55 12.54 12.37
C ALA A 52 8.89 13.19 12.76
N PRO A 53 10.01 12.42 12.79
CA PRO A 53 11.34 12.96 12.96
C PRO A 53 11.73 13.89 11.80
N LYS A 54 12.62 14.86 12.05
CA LYS A 54 13.09 15.77 10.99
C LYS A 54 14.04 15.06 10.03
N GLU A 55 14.69 14.00 10.50
CA GLU A 55 15.68 13.19 9.81
C GLU A 55 15.10 12.48 8.58
N ILE A 56 13.80 12.18 8.61
CA ILE A 56 13.09 11.53 7.50
C ILE A 56 12.44 12.52 6.53
N SER A 57 12.54 13.82 6.80
CA SER A 57 11.96 14.86 5.95
C SER A 57 12.61 14.89 4.57
N GLY A 58 11.79 15.01 3.52
CA GLY A 58 12.26 15.06 2.12
C GLY A 58 12.65 13.72 1.50
N HIS A 59 12.55 12.62 2.24
CA HIS A 59 12.86 11.28 1.74
C HIS A 59 11.58 10.53 1.33
N PHE A 60 11.74 9.54 0.45
CA PHE A 60 10.67 8.65 0.04
C PHE A 60 10.82 7.30 0.74
N TYR A 61 9.81 6.92 1.53
CA TYR A 61 9.76 5.65 2.26
C TYR A 61 8.52 4.85 1.89
N SER A 62 8.65 3.54 1.90
CA SER A 62 7.52 2.63 1.97
C SER A 62 7.02 2.52 3.40
N TRP A 63 5.71 2.37 3.61
CA TRP A 63 5.08 2.31 4.94
C TRP A 63 5.65 1.20 5.86
N ASN A 64 6.24 0.15 5.27
CA ASN A 64 6.84 -0.99 5.95
C ASN A 64 8.37 -0.95 6.03
N ASP A 65 8.98 0.21 5.76
CA ASP A 65 10.43 0.39 5.89
C ASP A 65 10.86 0.29 7.36
N LYS A 66 12.11 -0.15 7.59
CA LYS A 66 12.62 -0.40 8.95
C LYS A 66 12.72 0.88 9.76
N GLU A 67 13.00 1.98 9.07
CA GLU A 67 13.07 3.35 9.55
C GLU A 67 11.73 3.81 10.13
N LEU A 68 10.62 3.21 9.67
CA LEU A 68 9.27 3.49 10.13
C LEU A 68 8.71 2.43 11.09
N ALA A 69 9.53 1.48 11.55
CA ALA A 69 9.05 0.37 12.39
C ALA A 69 8.36 0.85 13.68
N VAL A 70 8.82 1.96 14.25
CA VAL A 70 8.21 2.60 15.44
C VAL A 70 6.77 3.06 15.18
N PHE A 71 6.42 3.33 13.91
CA PHE A 71 5.11 3.79 13.51
C PHE A 71 4.18 2.66 13.03
N GLN A 72 4.65 1.40 13.01
CA GLN A 72 3.91 0.24 12.50
C GLN A 72 3.16 -0.57 13.57
N GLU A 73 3.31 -0.23 14.87
CA GLU A 73 2.61 -0.88 15.99
C GLU A 73 1.09 -0.64 15.99
#